data_AF-A0A2U3QN17-F1
#
_entry.id   AF-A0A2U3QN17-F1
#
_cell.length_a   1.000
_cell.length_b   1.000
_cell.length_c   1.000
_cell.angle_alpha   90.00
_cell.angle_beta   90.00
_cell.angle_gamma   90.00
#
_symmetry.space_group_name_H-M   'P 1'
#
loop_
_entity.id
_entity.type
_entity.pdbx_description
1 polymer ?
#
loop_
_entity_poly.entity_id
_entity_poly.type
_entity_poly.pdbx_seq_one_letter_code
_entity_poly.pdbx_strand_id
1 'polypeptide(L)' 'MKLDQIKELGDEKFRRLTGVRKRTFSKMVDILRKADDLKKSKGGRKNKLNI' A
#
# COMPACT_ATOMS: atom_id res chain seq x y z
N MET A 1 -0.47 -6.50 -4.07
CA MET A 1 -1.55 -5.76 -3.36
C MET A 1 -2.31 -4.95 -4.40
N LYS A 2 -3.62 -4.65 -4.23
CA LYS A 2 -4.37 -3.76 -5.17
C LYS A 2 -3.73 -2.37 -5.38
N LEU A 3 -2.83 -1.97 -4.48
CA LEU A 3 -2.06 -0.73 -4.53
C LEU A 3 -1.09 -0.66 -5.73
N ASP A 4 -0.62 -1.81 -6.22
CA ASP A 4 0.35 -1.87 -7.32
C ASP A 4 -0.31 -1.49 -8.66
N GLN A 5 -1.60 -1.81 -8.84
CA GLN A 5 -2.40 -1.40 -10.01
C GLN A 5 -2.64 0.13 -10.05
N ILE A 6 -2.71 0.77 -8.89
CA ILE A 6 -2.95 2.22 -8.78
C ILE A 6 -1.65 3.00 -9.07
N LYS A 7 -0.47 2.37 -8.93
CA LYS A 7 0.83 2.99 -9.22
C LYS A 7 1.05 3.30 -10.71
N GLU A 8 0.44 2.53 -11.61
CA GLU A 8 0.59 2.72 -13.07
C GLU A 8 -0.27 3.85 -13.65
N LEU A 9 -1.16 4.45 -12.86
CA LEU A 9 -1.95 5.59 -13.29
C LEU A 9 -1.07 6.85 -13.41
N GLY A 10 -1.26 7.64 -14.47
CA GLY A 10 -0.65 8.97 -14.61
C GLY A 10 -0.99 9.90 -13.43
N ASP A 11 -0.12 10.86 -13.12
CA ASP A 11 -0.20 11.71 -11.91
C ASP A 11 -1.54 12.42 -11.73
N GLU A 12 -2.14 12.90 -12.81
CA GLU A 12 -3.42 13.60 -12.78
C GLU A 12 -4.59 12.65 -12.48
N LYS A 13 -4.66 11.52 -13.20
CA LYS A 13 -5.68 10.48 -12.96
C LYS A 13 -5.54 9.89 -11.55
N PHE A 14 -4.31 9.69 -11.10
CA PHE A 14 -3.99 9.23 -9.76
C PHE A 14 -4.50 10.21 -8.70
N ARG A 15 -4.22 11.51 -8.86
CA ARG A 15 -4.65 12.54 -7.90
C ARG A 15 -6.16 12.71 -7.89
N ARG A 16 -6.83 12.57 -9.04
CA ARG A 16 -8.29 12.59 -9.13
C ARG A 16 -8.94 11.39 -8.45
N LEU A 17 -8.35 10.20 -8.61
CA LEU A 17 -8.87 8.95 -8.06
C LEU A 17 -8.65 8.85 -6.54
N THR A 18 -7.43 9.18 -6.09
CA THR A 18 -7.02 8.95 -4.70
C THR A 18 -7.15 10.19 -3.82
N GLY A 19 -7.19 11.39 -4.41
CA GLY A 19 -7.17 12.66 -3.68
C GLY A 19 -5.80 13.02 -3.10
N VAL A 20 -4.77 12.17 -3.27
CA VAL A 20 -3.45 12.35 -2.64
C VAL A 20 -2.36 12.48 -3.69
N ARG A 21 -1.30 13.23 -3.38
CA ARG A 21 -0.09 13.25 -4.22
C ARG A 21 0.59 11.87 -4.14
N LYS A 22 1.09 11.37 -5.28
CA LYS A 22 1.83 10.09 -5.36
C LYS A 22 2.95 9.96 -4.33
N ARG A 23 3.73 11.04 -4.12
CA ARG A 23 4.81 11.07 -3.11
C ARG A 23 4.31 10.72 -1.71
N THR A 24 3.15 11.23 -1.34
CA THR A 24 2.55 11.04 -0.02
C THR A 24 1.97 9.64 0.09
N PHE A 25 1.28 9.20 -0.97
CA PHE A 25 0.78 7.84 -1.07
C PHE A 25 1.89 6.79 -0.94
N SER A 26 3.04 6.99 -1.60
CA SER A 26 4.18 6.07 -1.47
C SER A 26 4.64 5.94 -0.02
N LYS A 27 4.81 7.08 0.68
CA LYS A 27 5.18 7.07 2.11
C LYS A 27 4.14 6.37 2.99
N MET A 28 2.85 6.55 2.70
CA MET A 28 1.77 5.84 3.41
C MET A 28 1.88 4.33 3.20
N VAL A 29 2.09 3.89 1.96
CA VAL A 29 2.26 2.46 1.64
C VAL A 29 3.49 1.88 2.33
N ASP A 30 4.60 2.62 2.37
CA ASP A 30 5.83 2.17 3.03
C ASP A 30 5.64 2.00 4.55
N ILE A 31 4.91 2.91 5.19
CA ILE A 31 4.53 2.77 6.62
C ILE A 31 3.66 1.52 6.81
N LEU A 32 2.69 1.32 5.92
CA LEU A 32 1.75 0.21 6.01
C LEU A 32 2.46 -1.14 5.83
N ARG A 33 3.40 -1.24 4.89
CA ARG A 33 4.24 -2.42 4.67
C ARG A 33 5.11 -2.71 5.88
N LYS A 34 5.82 -1.71 6.40
CA LYS A 34 6.65 -1.86 7.61
C LYS A 34 5.84 -2.34 8.83
N ALA A 35 4.63 -1.81 9.00
CA ALA A 35 3.75 -2.23 10.09
C ALA A 35 3.25 -3.67 9.89
N ASP A 36 2.92 -4.07 8.66
CA ASP A 36 2.49 -5.45 8.35
C ASP A 36 3.64 -6.45 8.53
N ASP A 37 4.86 -6.10 8.10
CA ASP A 37 6.05 -6.93 8.27
C ASP A 37 6.39 -7.11 9.76
N LEU A 38 6.30 -6.05 10.55
CA LEU A 38 6.47 -6.12 12.01
C LEU A 38 5.38 -6.97 12.68
N LYS A 39 4.15 -6.90 12.17
CA LYS A 39 3.04 -7.72 12.68
C LYS A 39 3.24 -9.19 12.35
N LYS A 40 3.76 -9.51 11.16
CA LYS A 40 4.09 -10.87 10.72
C LYS A 40 5.28 -11.46 11.48
N SER A 41 6.32 -10.66 11.75
CA SER A 41 7.50 -11.12 12.48
C SER A 41 7.18 -11.51 13.93
N LYS A 42 6.18 -10.86 14.54
CA LYS A 42 5.68 -11.18 15.89
C LYS A 42 4.85 -12.48 15.96
N GLY A 43 4.76 -13.27 14.88
CA GLY A 43 4.17 -14.61 14.91
C GLY A 43 2.65 -14.65 15.07
N GLY A 44 1.95 -13.58 14.65
CA GLY A 44 0.49 -13.52 14.67
C GLY A 44 -0.19 -14.47 13.67
N ARG A 45 -1.52 -14.47 13.66
CA ARG A 45 -2.34 -15.29 12.75
C ARG A 45 -1.89 -15.10 11.28
N LYS A 46 -1.46 -16.20 10.64
CA LYS A 46 -1.11 -16.20 9.22
C LYS A 46 -2.27 -15.68 8.38
N ASN A 47 -1.94 -14.90 7.35
CA ASN A 47 -2.91 -14.31 6.44
C ASN A 47 -3.79 -15.43 5.85
N LYS A 48 -5.11 -15.35 6.04
CA LYS A 48 -6.06 -16.35 5.54
C LYS A 48 -6.15 -16.36 4.01
N LEU A 49 -5.82 -15.23 3.38
CA LEU A 49 -5.71 -15.08 1.95
C LEU A 49 -4.23 -15.14 1.59
N ASN A 50 -3.83 -16.26 0.99
CA ASN A 50 -2.64 -16.31 0.16
C ASN A 50 -3.04 -15.77 -1.22
N ILE A 51 -2.29 -14.79 -1.71
CA ILE A 51 -2.33 -14.31 -3.10
C ILE A 51 -1.03 -14.77 -3.74
#